data_AF-A0A9Q3BVE8-F1
#
_entry.id   AF-A0A9Q3BVE8-F1
#
_cell.length_a   1.000
_cell.length_b   1.000
_cell.length_c   1.000
_cell.angle_alpha   90.00
_cell.angle_beta   90.00
_cell.angle_gamma   90.00
#
_symmetry.space_group_name_H-M   'P 1'
#
loop_
_entity.id
_entity.type
_entity.pdbx_description
1 polymer ?
#
loop_
_entity_poly.entity_id
_entity_poly.type
_entity_poly.pdbx_seq_one_letter_code
_entity_poly.pdbx_strand_id
1 'polypeptide(L)'
;MNHQKMIKQDEIQASKFFAVKVDSFSNLIDSIHKELWQHSKYRITLQDLGKGESVQDYSLDSSSQILLPRDLVVVPNDPTILLNIPQEWHYSPLAGQPGQEKTLRLVKQDSHWSGMTQFIKDHVSSCQQCSRNKNIHHKNFGLLKPLPIPNVP
;
A
#
# COMPACT_ATOMS: atom_id res chain seq x y z
N MET A 1 10.66 -50.97 -1.97
CA MET A 1 11.12 -49.62 -2.35
C MET A 1 10.02 -48.95 -3.15
N ASN A 2 9.37 -47.94 -2.58
CA ASN A 2 8.86 -46.79 -3.32
C ASN A 2 8.40 -45.74 -2.31
N HIS A 3 9.14 -44.65 -2.29
CA HIS A 3 8.92 -43.47 -1.48
C HIS A 3 7.77 -42.66 -2.10
N GLN A 4 6.68 -42.48 -1.36
CA GLN A 4 5.82 -41.33 -1.56
C GLN A 4 5.26 -40.89 -0.20
N LYS A 5 6.10 -40.20 0.56
CA LYS A 5 5.65 -39.34 1.67
C LYS A 5 6.06 -37.91 1.31
N MET A 6 5.20 -36.98 1.71
CA MET A 6 5.41 -35.52 1.72
C MET A 6 5.30 -34.82 0.37
N ILE A 7 4.17 -34.14 0.16
CA ILE A 7 4.15 -32.67 0.23
C ILE A 7 2.89 -32.31 1.02
N LYS A 8 3.07 -31.76 2.22
CA LYS A 8 1.97 -31.24 3.05
C LYS A 8 1.33 -30.07 2.31
N GLN A 9 0.01 -30.01 2.28
CA GLN A 9 -0.77 -28.90 1.71
C GLN A 9 -0.71 -27.61 2.58
N ASP A 10 0.38 -27.40 3.32
CA ASP A 10 0.56 -26.30 4.28
C ASP A 10 1.30 -25.09 3.68
N GLU A 11 1.37 -24.95 2.36
CA GLU A 11 2.02 -23.82 1.69
C GLU A 11 1.07 -22.95 0.86
N ILE A 12 -0.22 -22.94 1.21
CA ILE A 12 -1.15 -21.90 0.75
C ILE A 12 -1.58 -21.05 1.96
N GLN A 13 -0.59 -20.51 2.67
CA GLN A 13 -0.76 -19.35 3.54
C GLN A 13 0.18 -18.22 3.09
N ALA A 14 0.09 -17.88 1.79
CA ALA A 14 0.63 -16.63 1.27
C ALA A 14 -0.37 -15.49 1.57
N SER A 15 -0.62 -15.26 2.85
CA SER A 15 -1.24 -14.03 3.37
C SER A 15 -0.35 -13.49 4.49
N LYS A 16 0.91 -13.22 4.13
CA LYS A 16 1.90 -12.65 5.06
C LYS A 16 2.83 -11.75 4.27
N PHE A 17 2.37 -10.55 3.91
CA PHE A 17 3.20 -9.33 3.99
C PHE A 17 4.58 -9.29 3.27
N PHE A 18 4.89 -10.24 2.38
CA PHE A 18 6.28 -10.56 2.05
C PHE A 18 6.47 -11.03 0.60
N ALA A 19 6.98 -10.15 -0.25
CA ALA A 19 7.91 -10.56 -1.31
C ALA A 19 8.86 -9.45 -1.76
N VAL A 20 8.96 -8.32 -1.04
CA VAL A 20 10.04 -7.36 -1.25
C VAL A 20 10.68 -7.08 0.10
N LYS A 21 11.69 -7.88 0.43
CA LYS A 21 12.65 -7.54 1.48
C LYS A 21 13.31 -6.21 1.08
N VAL A 22 12.93 -5.13 1.75
CA VAL A 22 13.70 -3.90 1.81
C VAL A 22 13.87 -3.59 3.28
N ASP A 23 15.09 -3.27 3.71
CA ASP A 23 15.42 -2.93 5.11
C ASP A 23 14.64 -1.71 5.64
N SER A 24 13.94 -0.99 4.76
CA SER A 24 13.02 0.12 5.09
C SER A 24 11.77 -0.32 5.87
N PHE A 25 11.34 -1.59 5.72
CA PHE A 25 10.04 -2.04 6.22
C PHE A 25 10.01 -2.29 7.75
N SER A 26 11.13 -2.67 8.38
CA SER A 26 11.18 -2.87 9.83
C SER A 26 10.85 -1.58 10.60
N ASN A 27 11.43 -0.45 10.18
CA ASN A 27 11.17 0.86 10.78
C ASN A 27 9.69 1.27 10.65
N LEU A 28 9.04 0.91 9.54
CA LEU A 28 7.62 1.18 9.34
C LEU A 28 6.75 0.36 10.28
N ILE A 29 7.01 -0.95 10.43
CA ILE A 29 6.28 -1.81 11.37
C ILE A 29 6.47 -1.36 12.81
N ASP A 30 7.69 -1.00 13.20
CA ASP A 30 7.98 -0.50 14.55
C ASP A 30 7.23 0.82 14.83
N SER A 31 7.12 1.68 13.81
CA SER A 31 6.37 2.94 13.91
C SER A 31 4.87 2.69 14.04
N ILE A 32 4.31 1.78 13.23
CA ILE A 32 2.90 1.36 13.32
C ILE A 32 2.62 0.76 14.70
N HIS A 33 3.46 -0.16 15.15
CA HIS A 33 3.36 -0.79 16.45
C HIS A 33 3.34 0.27 17.56
N LYS A 34 4.36 1.13 17.61
CA LYS A 34 4.46 2.21 18.59
C LYS A 34 3.23 3.11 18.61
N GLU A 35 2.73 3.49 17.44
CA GLU A 35 1.59 4.39 17.29
C GLU A 35 0.26 3.73 17.69
N LEU A 36 0.07 2.44 17.34
CA LEU A 36 -1.09 1.67 17.76
C LEU A 36 -1.20 1.56 19.29
N TRP A 37 -0.08 1.39 20.00
CA TRP A 37 -0.06 1.32 21.47
C TRP A 37 -0.27 2.68 22.16
N GLN A 38 0.00 3.78 21.47
CA GLN A 38 -0.26 5.12 21.98
C GLN A 38 -1.72 5.54 21.80
N HIS A 39 -2.37 5.11 20.73
CA HIS A 39 -3.76 5.43 20.47
C HIS A 39 -4.72 4.68 21.40
N SER A 40 -5.48 5.45 22.19
CA SER A 40 -6.53 4.93 23.09
C SER A 40 -7.55 4.03 22.37
N LYS A 41 -7.84 4.32 21.09
CA LYS A 41 -8.77 3.54 20.25
C LYS A 41 -8.35 2.08 20.07
N TYR A 42 -7.06 1.80 19.90
CA TYR A 42 -6.56 0.46 19.58
C TYR A 42 -5.98 -0.25 20.80
N ARG A 43 -5.58 0.51 21.82
CA ARG A 43 -4.95 0.00 23.04
C ARG A 43 -5.78 -1.04 23.78
N ILE A 44 -7.09 -0.83 23.92
CA ILE A 44 -7.98 -1.76 24.64
C ILE A 44 -8.04 -3.09 23.88
N THR A 45 -8.33 -3.04 22.57
CA THR A 45 -8.33 -4.20 21.68
C THR A 45 -7.01 -4.97 21.71
N LEU A 46 -5.88 -4.27 21.69
CA LEU A 46 -4.54 -4.87 21.77
C LEU A 46 -4.32 -5.59 23.12
N GLN A 47 -4.77 -4.99 24.23
CA GLN A 47 -4.65 -5.57 25.56
C GLN A 47 -5.52 -6.83 25.73
N ASP A 48 -6.74 -6.81 25.21
CA ASP A 48 -7.67 -7.95 25.32
C ASP A 48 -7.17 -9.12 24.46
N LEU A 49 -6.75 -8.85 23.22
CA LEU A 49 -6.10 -9.85 22.35
C LEU A 49 -4.80 -10.40 22.97
N GLY A 50 -4.00 -9.55 23.63
CA GLY A 50 -2.77 -9.97 24.31
C GLY A 50 -3.00 -10.87 25.52
N LYS A 51 -4.17 -10.80 26.15
CA LYS A 51 -4.58 -11.71 27.24
C LYS A 51 -5.16 -13.03 26.72
N GLY A 52 -5.27 -13.19 25.40
CA GLY A 52 -5.90 -14.34 24.76
C GLY A 52 -7.42 -14.24 24.68
N GLU A 53 -8.01 -13.06 24.92
CA GLU A 53 -9.43 -12.84 24.70
C GLU A 53 -9.69 -12.67 23.20
N SER A 54 -10.66 -13.40 22.67
CA SER A 54 -11.05 -13.29 21.26
C SER A 54 -11.86 -12.02 21.06
N VAL A 55 -11.29 -11.02 20.39
CA VAL A 55 -12.04 -9.84 19.94
C VAL A 55 -12.61 -10.11 18.55
N GLN A 56 -13.91 -9.90 18.38
CA GLN A 56 -14.59 -10.12 17.11
C GLN A 56 -13.96 -9.24 16.00
N ASP A 57 -13.71 -9.85 14.84
CA ASP A 57 -13.14 -9.22 13.64
C ASP A 57 -11.67 -8.77 13.69
N TYR A 58 -10.94 -9.00 14.78
CA TYR A 58 -9.52 -8.63 14.90
C TYR A 58 -8.65 -9.83 15.32
N SER A 59 -7.53 -10.03 14.63
CA SER A 59 -6.43 -10.89 15.09
C SER A 59 -5.20 -10.05 15.42
N LEU A 60 -4.27 -10.63 16.19
CA LEU A 60 -2.99 -10.01 16.54
C LEU A 60 -1.88 -10.80 15.87
N ASP A 61 -0.99 -10.12 15.14
CA ASP A 61 0.22 -10.77 14.67
C ASP A 61 1.17 -11.03 15.84
N SER A 62 1.52 -12.29 16.08
CA SER A 62 2.36 -12.69 17.22
C SER A 62 3.79 -12.14 17.13
N SER A 63 4.28 -11.81 15.93
CA SER A 63 5.66 -11.37 15.71
C SER A 63 5.82 -9.86 15.84
N SER A 64 4.88 -9.09 15.29
CA SER A 64 4.95 -7.64 15.21
C SER A 64 3.97 -6.90 16.14
N GLN A 65 3.08 -7.63 16.82
CA GLN A 65 2.08 -7.08 17.76
C GLN A 65 1.19 -6.00 17.13
N ILE A 66 0.88 -6.15 15.84
CA ILE A 66 -0.04 -5.26 15.10
C ILE A 66 -1.43 -5.86 14.95
N LEU A 67 -2.45 -5.01 14.87
CA LEU A 67 -3.84 -5.41 14.65
C LEU A 67 -4.12 -5.79 13.20
N LEU A 68 -4.78 -6.93 13.03
CA LEU A 68 -5.13 -7.53 11.76
C LEU A 68 -6.65 -7.79 11.66
N PRO A 69 -7.47 -6.80 11.28
CA PRO A 69 -8.84 -7.06 10.89
C PRO A 69 -8.90 -7.79 9.56
N ARG A 70 -9.42 -9.02 9.58
CA ARG A 70 -9.52 -9.87 8.37
C ARG A 70 -8.18 -9.98 7.62
N ASP A 71 -7.10 -10.19 8.38
CA ASP A 71 -5.72 -10.36 7.89
C ASP A 71 -5.08 -9.12 7.21
N LEU A 72 -5.67 -7.93 7.35
CA LEU A 72 -5.11 -6.67 6.83
C LEU A 72 -4.45 -5.86 7.94
N VAL A 73 -3.29 -5.25 7.68
CA VAL A 73 -2.64 -4.38 8.66
C VAL A 73 -3.46 -3.10 8.87
N VAL A 74 -3.85 -2.83 10.12
CA VAL A 74 -4.41 -1.53 10.51
C VAL A 74 -3.29 -0.52 10.61
N VAL A 75 -3.39 0.52 9.81
CA VAL A 75 -2.46 1.63 9.84
C VAL A 75 -3.13 2.81 10.57
N PRO A 76 -2.50 3.36 11.62
CA PRO A 76 -2.94 4.60 12.25
C PRO A 76 -3.04 5.74 11.24
N ASN A 77 -3.91 6.71 11.50
CA ASN A 77 -4.04 7.90 10.65
C ASN A 77 -2.92 8.93 10.93
N ASP A 78 -1.69 8.47 11.11
CA ASP A 78 -0.52 9.33 11.22
C ASP A 78 0.03 9.62 9.81
N PRO A 79 0.11 10.90 9.38
CA PRO A 79 0.55 11.24 8.02
C PRO A 79 1.94 10.71 7.65
N THR A 80 2.87 10.61 8.61
CA THR A 80 4.23 10.13 8.35
C THR A 80 4.25 8.65 8.04
N ILE A 81 3.47 7.86 8.79
CA ILE A 81 3.30 6.43 8.56
C ILE A 81 2.56 6.19 7.24
N LEU A 82 1.47 6.95 7.02
CA LEU A 82 0.66 6.84 5.82
C LEU A 82 1.43 7.18 4.54
N LEU A 83 2.38 8.11 4.58
CA LEU A 83 3.19 8.50 3.42
C LEU A 83 4.14 7.37 2.99
N ASN A 84 4.76 6.70 3.96
CA ASN A 84 5.76 5.67 3.69
C ASN A 84 5.18 4.49 2.90
N ILE A 85 3.92 4.12 3.17
CA ILE A 85 3.28 2.98 2.52
C ILE A 85 3.20 3.14 0.99
N PRO A 86 2.45 4.11 0.41
CA PRO A 86 2.39 4.28 -1.03
C PRO A 86 3.75 4.65 -1.63
N GLN A 87 4.64 5.31 -0.88
CA GLN A 87 5.97 5.65 -1.36
C GLN A 87 6.79 4.38 -1.68
N GLU A 88 6.79 3.38 -0.79
CA GLU A 88 7.49 2.11 -1.03
C GLU A 88 6.93 1.38 -2.26
N TRP A 89 5.59 1.32 -2.40
CA TRP A 89 4.95 0.68 -3.56
C TRP A 89 5.15 1.45 -4.87
N HIS A 90 5.23 2.78 -4.80
CA HIS A 90 5.29 3.64 -5.97
C HIS A 90 6.72 3.84 -6.48
N TYR A 91 7.70 3.96 -5.59
CA TYR A 91 9.09 4.20 -5.95
C TYR A 91 9.96 2.94 -5.98
N SER A 92 9.40 1.77 -5.64
CA SER A 92 10.11 0.49 -5.82
C SER A 92 10.55 0.32 -7.28
N PRO A 93 11.86 0.21 -7.57
CA PRO A 93 12.38 0.01 -8.91
C PRO A 93 11.79 -1.23 -9.61
N LEU A 94 11.41 -2.24 -8.81
CA LEU A 94 10.83 -3.50 -9.29
C LEU A 94 9.34 -3.36 -9.66
N ALA A 95 8.62 -2.40 -9.06
CA ALA A 95 7.19 -2.22 -9.29
C ALA A 95 6.87 -1.42 -10.56
N GLY A 96 7.87 -0.73 -11.13
CA GLY A 96 7.77 0.02 -12.38
C GLY A 96 6.90 1.28 -12.28
N GLN A 97 6.96 2.00 -11.17
CA GLN A 97 6.20 3.25 -10.92
C GLN A 97 4.72 3.15 -11.27
N PRO A 98 3.97 2.27 -10.58
CA PRO A 98 2.56 2.03 -10.87
C PRO A 98 1.74 3.33 -10.81
N GLY A 99 0.81 3.48 -11.76
CA GLY A 99 -0.21 4.53 -11.72
C GLY A 99 -1.18 4.35 -10.54
N GLN A 100 -2.04 5.35 -10.33
CA GLN A 100 -2.92 5.45 -9.15
C GLN A 100 -3.70 4.17 -8.82
N GLU A 101 -4.34 3.56 -9.81
CA GLU A 101 -5.17 2.36 -9.60
C GLU A 101 -4.35 1.13 -9.22
N LYS A 102 -3.18 0.95 -9.84
CA LYS A 102 -2.30 -0.18 -9.55
C LYS A 102 -1.68 -0.03 -8.16
N THR A 103 -1.23 1.17 -7.78
CA THR A 103 -0.74 1.45 -6.42
C THR A 103 -1.84 1.19 -5.39
N LEU A 104 -3.06 1.69 -5.63
CA LEU A 104 -4.20 1.48 -4.74
C LEU A 104 -4.53 0.00 -4.54
N ARG A 105 -4.50 -0.79 -5.63
CA ARG A 105 -4.77 -2.23 -5.58
C ARG A 105 -3.71 -2.97 -4.78
N LEU A 106 -2.43 -2.65 -4.99
CA LEU A 106 -1.32 -3.28 -4.27
C LEU A 106 -1.40 -2.97 -2.77
N VAL A 107 -1.59 -1.70 -2.40
CA VAL A 107 -1.69 -1.32 -0.99
C VAL A 107 -2.92 -1.93 -0.30
N LYS A 108 -4.06 -1.99 -1.00
CA LYS A 108 -5.30 -2.58 -0.47
C LYS A 108 -5.21 -4.07 -0.15
N GLN A 109 -4.22 -4.77 -0.71
CA GLN A 109 -4.04 -6.20 -0.47
C GLN A 109 -3.51 -6.47 0.93
N ASP A 110 -2.70 -5.56 1.49
CA ASP A 110 -1.94 -5.81 2.72
C ASP A 110 -2.26 -4.81 3.83
N SER A 111 -2.89 -3.66 3.52
CA SER A 111 -3.11 -2.59 4.49
C SER A 111 -4.46 -1.91 4.36
N HIS A 112 -4.94 -1.40 5.49
CA HIS A 112 -6.20 -0.66 5.58
C HIS A 112 -6.10 0.53 6.53
N TRP A 113 -6.59 1.68 6.07
CA TRP A 113 -6.84 2.86 6.90
C TRP A 113 -7.99 3.72 6.34
N SER A 114 -8.49 4.63 7.17
CA SER A 114 -9.57 5.54 6.76
C SER A 114 -9.04 6.58 5.77
N GLY A 115 -9.75 6.79 4.66
CA GLY A 115 -9.32 7.76 3.63
C GLY A 115 -8.21 7.27 2.69
N MET A 116 -7.79 6.00 2.78
CA MET A 116 -6.72 5.40 1.96
C MET A 116 -6.83 5.69 0.46
N THR A 117 -8.03 5.57 -0.11
CA THR A 117 -8.20 5.74 -1.56
C THR A 117 -7.87 7.16 -2.00
N GLN A 118 -8.30 8.17 -1.23
CA GLN A 118 -8.05 9.57 -1.55
C GLN A 118 -6.56 9.90 -1.35
N PHE A 119 -6.01 9.48 -0.21
CA PHE A 119 -4.60 9.69 0.13
C PHE A 119 -3.64 9.13 -0.94
N ILE A 120 -3.86 7.89 -1.40
CA ILE A 120 -3.02 7.26 -2.42
C ILE A 120 -3.14 7.98 -3.77
N LYS A 121 -4.36 8.38 -4.16
CA LYS A 121 -4.57 9.12 -5.40
C LYS A 121 -3.83 10.46 -5.38
N ASP A 122 -3.92 11.18 -4.28
CA ASP A 122 -3.27 12.48 -4.10
C ASP A 122 -1.74 12.32 -4.13
N HIS A 123 -1.20 11.33 -3.40
CA HIS A 123 0.24 11.03 -3.39
C HIS A 123 0.78 10.69 -4.79
N VAL A 124 0.12 9.79 -5.53
CA VAL A 124 0.58 9.42 -6.87
C VAL A 124 0.35 10.56 -7.87
N SER A 125 -0.66 11.42 -7.65
CA SER A 125 -0.92 12.59 -8.52
C SER A 125 0.15 13.67 -8.41
N SER A 126 0.77 13.83 -7.23
CA SER A 126 1.84 14.81 -7.01
C SER A 126 3.19 14.36 -7.57
N CYS A 127 3.31 13.09 -7.99
CA CYS A 127 4.52 12.55 -8.61
C CYS A 127 4.77 13.17 -10.01
N GLN A 128 5.81 13.98 -10.11
CA GLN A 128 6.21 14.64 -11.35
C GLN A 128 6.60 13.67 -12.47
N GLN A 129 7.22 12.54 -12.13
CA GLN A 129 7.60 11.52 -13.12
C GLN A 129 6.35 10.88 -13.74
N CYS A 130 5.36 10.54 -12.91
CA CYS A 130 4.08 10.03 -13.41
C CYS A 130 3.31 11.08 -14.23
N SER A 131 3.35 12.34 -13.82
CA SER A 131 2.73 13.44 -14.59
C SER A 131 3.34 13.54 -16.00
N ARG A 132 4.68 13.45 -16.11
CA ARG A 132 5.39 13.50 -17.40
C ARG A 132 5.15 12.28 -18.28
N ASN A 133 5.04 11.09 -17.70
CA ASN A 133 4.83 9.84 -18.43
C ASN A 133 3.36 9.55 -18.77
N LYS A 134 2.41 10.33 -18.24
CA LYS A 134 1.00 10.20 -18.61
C LYS A 134 0.83 10.58 -20.07
N ASN A 135 0.48 9.59 -20.90
CA ASN A 135 0.03 9.85 -22.25
C ASN A 135 -1.21 10.75 -22.21
N ILE A 136 -1.10 11.93 -22.81
CA ILE A 136 -2.23 12.83 -22.96
C ILE A 136 -3.16 12.22 -24.00
N HIS A 137 -4.21 11.54 -23.55
CA HIS A 137 -5.31 11.08 -24.41
C HIS A 137 -6.22 12.25 -24.80
N HIS A 138 -5.66 13.21 -25.53
CA HIS A 138 -6.46 14.23 -26.20
C HIS A 138 -6.96 13.66 -27.54
N LYS A 139 -8.14 14.10 -28.00
CA LYS A 139 -8.53 13.87 -29.39
C LYS A 139 -7.44 14.45 -30.29
N ASN A 140 -7.10 13.74 -31.37
CA ASN A 140 -6.23 14.28 -32.41
C ASN A 140 -6.66 15.73 -32.67
N PHE A 141 -5.75 16.68 -32.42
CA PHE A 141 -5.91 18.01 -32.98
C PHE A 141 -6.09 17.75 -34.47
N GLY A 142 -7.25 18.06 -35.03
CA GLY A 142 -7.52 17.80 -36.45
C GLY A 142 -6.43 18.41 -37.33
N LEU A 143 -6.48 18.18 -38.64
CA LEU A 143 -5.49 18.68 -39.61
C LEU A 143 -4.95 20.07 -39.20
N LEU A 144 -3.66 20.12 -38.86
CA LEU A 144 -2.98 21.35 -38.49
C LEU A 144 -3.16 22.34 -39.65
N LYS A 145 -3.94 23.39 -39.42
CA LYS A 145 -4.10 24.45 -40.42
C LYS A 145 -2.85 25.31 -40.39
N PRO A 146 -2.23 25.61 -41.55
CA PRO A 146 -1.12 26.56 -41.58
C PRO A 146 -1.58 27.91 -41.03
N LEU A 147 -0.70 28.57 -40.27
CA LEU A 147 -0.92 29.95 -39.84
C LEU A 147 -1.08 30.83 -41.09
N PRO A 148 -2.00 31.80 -41.10
CA PRO A 148 -2.12 32.73 -42.22
C PRO A 148 -0.78 33.45 -42.40
N ILE A 149 -0.29 33.49 -43.64
CA ILE A 149 0.91 34.26 -43.98
C ILE A 149 0.59 35.74 -43.70
N PRO A 150 1.38 36.44 -42.86
CA PRO A 150 1.17 37.85 -42.62
C PRO A 150 1.35 38.63 -43.94
N ASN A 151 0.32 39.37 -44.34
CA ASN A 151 0.44 40.34 -45.42
C ASN A 151 1.03 41.62 -44.84
N VAL A 152 2.35 41.71 -44.78
CA VAL A 152 3.03 42.98 -44.52
C VAL A 152 4.21 43.11 -45.49
N PRO A 153 4.33 44.22 -46.23
CA PRO A 153 5.53 44.54 -47.00
C PRO A 153 6.73 44.85 -46.11
#